data_AF-A0A1F9MAT8-F1
#
_entry.id   AF-A0A1F9MAT8-F1
#
_cell.length_a   1.000
_cell.length_b   1.000
_cell.length_c   1.000
_cell.angle_alpha   90.00
_cell.angle_beta   90.00
_cell.angle_gamma   90.00
#
_symmetry.space_group_name_H-M   'P 1'
#
loop_
_entity.id
_entity.type
_entity.pdbx_description
1 polymer ?
#
loop_
_entity_poly.entity_id
_entity_poly.type
_entity_poly.pdbx_seq_one_letter_code
_entity_poly.pdbx_strand_id
1 'polypeptide(L)'
;MECDRLIKLVKSWYMQVQDEALAPARMVSFMEKHIAECNTCLLDLKVRQEVAKITEIVLPPTKVRVGKKETDEDIEEGSEEDEVSSDEIEDEETEDKVEEEEEDEILLDDEDDI
;
A
#
# COMPACT_ATOMS: atom_id res chain seq x y z
N MET A 1 -5.90 9.41 14.96
CA MET A 1 -4.79 9.62 14.04
C MET A 1 -4.43 11.09 14.09
N GLU A 2 -3.33 11.37 14.80
CA GLU A 2 -2.72 12.70 14.94
C GLU A 2 -1.52 12.91 13.99
N CYS A 3 -1.10 11.87 13.27
CA CYS A 3 0.03 11.95 12.34
C CYS A 3 -0.41 12.40 10.94
N ASP A 4 -0.19 13.67 10.62
CA ASP A 4 -0.46 14.25 9.29
C ASP A 4 0.30 13.55 8.15
N ARG A 5 1.52 13.05 8.43
CA ARG A 5 2.31 12.32 7.43
C ARG A 5 1.62 11.02 7.03
N LEU A 6 1.13 10.25 7.99
CA LEU A 6 0.39 9.02 7.71
C LEU A 6 -0.89 9.33 6.93
N ILE A 7 -1.63 10.39 7.29
CA ILE A 7 -2.85 10.79 6.58
C ILE A 7 -2.58 11.10 5.10
N LYS A 8 -1.50 11.82 4.80
CA LYS A 8 -1.09 12.11 3.41
C LYS A 8 -0.70 10.85 2.65
N LEU A 9 0.09 9.97 3.27
CA LEU A 9 0.52 8.70 2.67
C LEU A 9 -0.67 7.78 2.37
N VAL A 10 -1.59 7.63 3.33
CA VAL A 10 -2.81 6.82 3.16
C VAL A 10 -3.63 7.32 1.97
N LYS A 11 -3.81 8.64 1.81
CA LYS A 11 -4.51 9.19 0.65
C LYS A 11 -3.78 8.89 -0.67
N SER A 12 -2.47 9.02 -0.69
CA SER A 12 -1.65 8.72 -1.88
C SER A 12 -1.74 7.24 -2.25
N TRP A 13 -1.57 6.34 -1.29
CA TRP A 13 -1.68 4.91 -1.52
C TRP A 13 -3.09 4.50 -1.91
N TYR A 14 -4.11 5.14 -1.33
CA TYR A 14 -5.50 4.88 -1.70
C TYR A 14 -5.78 5.25 -3.16
N MET A 15 -5.27 6.39 -3.64
CA MET A 15 -5.38 6.76 -5.07
C MET A 15 -4.63 5.74 -5.95
N GLN A 16 -3.41 5.34 -5.57
CA GLN A 16 -2.66 4.31 -6.29
C GLN A 16 -3.38 2.94 -6.31
N VAL A 17 -4.10 2.61 -5.24
CA VAL A 17 -4.95 1.41 -5.19
C VAL A 17 -6.15 1.54 -6.12
N GLN A 18 -6.74 2.73 -6.23
CA GLN A 18 -7.82 2.99 -7.18
C GLN A 18 -7.34 2.98 -8.64
N ASP A 19 -6.13 3.45 -8.91
CA ASP A 19 -5.48 3.42 -10.23
C ASP A 19 -4.87 2.04 -10.58
N GLU A 20 -5.13 1.01 -9.77
CA GLU A 20 -4.60 -0.36 -9.91
C GLU A 20 -3.06 -0.48 -9.90
N ALA A 21 -2.34 0.63 -9.69
CA ALA A 21 -0.88 0.70 -9.61
C ALA A 21 -0.32 0.12 -8.29
N LEU A 22 -1.19 -0.12 -7.30
CA LEU A 22 -0.81 -0.67 -6.01
C LEU A 22 -1.84 -1.67 -5.50
N ALA A 23 -1.39 -2.86 -5.10
CA ALA A 23 -2.29 -3.84 -4.50
C ALA A 23 -2.82 -3.35 -3.13
N PRO A 24 -4.14 -3.47 -2.85
CA PRO A 24 -4.74 -3.10 -1.56
C PRO A 24 -4.03 -3.69 -0.33
N ALA A 25 -3.54 -4.94 -0.42
CA ALA A 25 -2.79 -5.57 0.66
C ALA A 25 -1.44 -4.90 0.93
N ARG A 26 -0.78 -4.40 -0.13
CA ARG A 26 0.50 -3.69 -0.04
C ARG A 26 0.33 -2.34 0.68
N MET A 27 -0.77 -1.64 0.40
CA MET A 27 -1.14 -0.41 1.11
C MET A 27 -1.26 -0.64 2.62
N VAL A 28 -1.89 -1.74 3.05
CA VAL A 28 -2.01 -2.10 4.47
C VAL A 28 -0.64 -2.34 5.10
N SER A 29 0.24 -3.09 4.43
CA SER A 29 1.61 -3.30 4.91
C SER A 29 2.40 -2.00 5.06
N PHE A 30 2.20 -1.02 4.17
CA PHE A 30 2.86 0.28 4.30
C PHE A 30 2.33 1.09 5.48
N MET A 31 1.02 1.03 5.76
CA MET A 31 0.44 1.63 6.96
C MET A 31 1.07 1.03 8.23
N GLU A 32 1.19 -0.30 8.30
CA GLU A 32 1.80 -0.99 9.45
C GLU A 32 3.27 -0.64 9.64
N LYS A 33 4.06 -0.61 8.56
CA LYS A 33 5.47 -0.18 8.60
C LYS A 33 5.61 1.24 9.13
N HIS A 34 4.79 2.17 8.65
CA HIS A 34 4.82 3.55 9.13
C HIS A 34 4.50 3.65 10.62
N ILE A 35 3.56 2.85 11.14
CA ILE A 35 3.23 2.83 12.57
C ILE A 35 4.43 2.36 13.41
N ALA A 36 5.18 1.37 12.91
CA ALA A 36 6.36 0.84 13.60
C ALA A 36 7.51 1.86 13.63
N GLU A 37 7.65 2.68 12.60
CA GLU A 37 8.74 3.66 12.47
C GLU A 37 8.41 5.04 13.04
N CYS A 38 7.12 5.38 13.18
CA CYS A 38 6.67 6.68 13.63
C CYS A 38 6.26 6.65 15.12
N ASN A 39 7.04 7.31 15.98
CA ASN A 39 6.78 7.39 17.42
C ASN A 39 5.39 7.97 17.76
N THR A 40 4.90 8.93 16.96
CA THR A 40 3.55 9.48 17.12
C THR A 40 2.47 8.44 16.82
N CYS A 41 2.64 7.65 15.77
CA CYS A 41 1.69 6.58 15.43
C CYS A 41 1.77 5.40 16.40
N LEU A 42 2.94 5.15 16.97
CA LEU A 42 3.16 4.09 17.96
C LEU A 42 2.38 4.35 19.27
N LEU A 43 2.30 5.63 19.67
CA LEU A 43 1.63 6.08 20.90
C LEU A 43 0.11 6.32 20.71
N ASP A 44 -0.34 6.57 19.47
CA ASP A 44 -1.75 6.84 19.18
C ASP A 44 -2.57 5.55 18.96
N LEU A 45 -3.35 5.14 19.96
CA LEU A 45 -4.27 4.00 19.87
C LEU A 45 -5.36 4.18 18.80
N LYS A 46 -5.69 5.42 18.43
CA LYS A 46 -6.67 5.73 17.38
C LYS A 46 -6.13 5.37 16.00
N VAL A 47 -4.81 5.40 15.78
CA VAL A 47 -4.21 5.03 14.48
C VAL A 47 -4.56 3.60 14.10
N ARG A 48 -4.45 2.65 15.04
CA ARG A 48 -4.77 1.24 14.78
C ARG A 48 -6.23 1.03 14.41
N GLN A 49 -7.14 1.76 15.07
CA GLN A 49 -8.57 1.68 14.77
C GLN A 49 -8.89 2.23 13.37
N GLU A 50 -8.26 3.34 12.99
CA GLU A 50 -8.49 3.93 11.66
C GLU A 50 -7.90 3.06 10.55
N VAL A 51 -6.71 2.47 10.77
CA VAL A 51 -6.11 1.54 9.80
C VAL A 51 -6.98 0.30 9.61
N ALA A 52 -7.52 -0.27 10.69
CA ALA A 52 -8.46 -1.39 10.57
C ALA A 52 -9.70 -1.03 9.72
N LYS A 53 -10.28 0.16 9.92
CA LYS A 53 -11.41 0.63 9.09
C LYS A 53 -11.02 0.80 7.62
N ILE A 54 -9.83 1.37 7.35
CA ILE A 54 -9.34 1.52 5.97
C ILE A 54 -9.15 0.15 5.34
N THR A 55 -8.55 -0.81 6.05
CA THR A 55 -8.40 -2.19 5.62
C THR A 55 -9.73 -2.83 5.27
N GLU A 56 -10.79 -2.65 6.06
CA GLU A 56 -12.12 -3.18 5.73
C GLU A 56 -12.72 -2.55 4.46
N ILE A 57 -12.35 -1.31 4.14
CA ILE A 57 -12.82 -0.61 2.92
C ILE A 57 -12.05 -1.09 1.69
N VAL A 58 -10.73 -1.25 1.78
CA VAL A 58 -9.87 -1.61 0.63
C VAL A 58 -9.72 -3.12 0.43
N LEU A 59 -9.77 -3.89 1.52
CA LEU A 59 -9.89 -5.35 1.57
C LEU A 59 -11.26 -5.69 2.17
N PRO A 60 -12.37 -5.48 1.44
CA PRO A 60 -13.64 -6.01 1.90
C PRO A 60 -13.48 -7.52 2.11
N PRO A 61 -13.96 -8.08 3.22
CA PRO A 61 -13.82 -9.51 3.50
C PRO A 61 -14.50 -10.24 2.35
N THR A 62 -13.69 -10.81 1.47
CA THR A 62 -14.18 -11.75 0.49
C THR A 62 -14.80 -12.85 1.33
N LYS A 63 -16.12 -12.99 1.21
CA LYS A 63 -16.81 -14.18 1.68
C LYS A 63 -16.23 -15.31 0.85
N VAL A 64 -15.07 -15.83 1.25
CA VAL A 64 -14.74 -17.22 1.08
C VAL A 64 -15.93 -17.90 1.73
N ARG A 65 -16.90 -18.28 0.90
CA ARG A 65 -17.83 -19.31 1.29
C ARG A 65 -16.90 -20.48 1.55
N VAL A 66 -16.47 -20.63 2.80
CA VAL A 66 -16.04 -21.92 3.32
C VAL A 66 -17.26 -22.77 3.01
N GLY A 67 -17.18 -23.51 1.91
CA GLY A 67 -18.20 -24.43 1.48
C GLY A 67 -18.44 -25.33 2.67
N LYS A 68 -19.49 -25.05 3.41
CA LYS A 68 -19.95 -25.92 4.48
C LYS A 68 -20.51 -27.11 3.72
N LYS A 69 -19.67 -28.10 3.43
CA LYS A 69 -20.13 -29.39 2.95
C LYS A 69 -20.81 -30.06 4.14
N GLU A 70 -22.09 -29.75 4.28
CA GLU A 70 -23.01 -30.50 5.12
C GLU A 70 -23.37 -31.77 4.34
N THR A 71 -22.44 -32.71 4.31
CA THR A 71 -22.75 -34.08 3.91
C THR A 71 -21.95 -35.00 4.84
N ASP A 72 -22.61 -35.39 5.93
CA ASP A 72 -22.46 -36.71 6.54
C ASP A 72 -22.78 -37.69 5.38
N GLU A 73 -21.84 -38.20 4.57
CA GLU A 73 -20.56 -38.86 4.86
C GLU A 73 -19.46 -38.63 3.78
N ASP A 74 -19.21 -37.39 3.35
CA ASP A 74 -18.78 -37.11 1.96
C ASP A 74 -17.30 -36.71 1.79
N ILE A 75 -16.52 -37.65 1.28
CA ILE A 75 -15.18 -37.46 0.70
C ILE A 75 -15.32 -36.50 -0.49
N GLU A 76 -14.86 -35.24 -0.36
CA GLU A 76 -14.79 -34.29 -1.48
C GLU A 76 -13.78 -34.76 -2.51
N GLU A 77 -14.27 -35.49 -3.51
CA GLU A 77 -13.86 -35.23 -4.88
C GLU A 77 -14.35 -33.83 -5.28
N GLY A 78 -13.40 -32.99 -5.66
CA GLY A 78 -13.58 -31.66 -6.25
C GLY A 78 -12.36 -31.38 -7.11
N SER A 79 -12.11 -32.30 -8.02
CA SER A 79 -11.08 -32.22 -9.05
C SER A 79 -11.42 -31.13 -10.05
N GLU A 80 -10.35 -30.56 -10.63
CA GLU A 80 -10.20 -29.98 -11.99
C GLU A 80 -11.24 -28.92 -12.42
N GLU A 81 -10.86 -27.73 -12.91
CA GLU A 81 -10.03 -27.40 -14.06
C GLU A 81 -10.00 -25.85 -14.11
N ASP A 82 -8.88 -25.19 -14.45
CA ASP A 82 -8.69 -24.47 -15.73
C ASP A 82 -8.36 -23.00 -15.39
N GLU A 83 -7.41 -22.25 -15.96
CA GLU A 83 -6.32 -22.50 -16.88
C GLU A 83 -5.34 -21.32 -16.75
N VAL A 84 -4.19 -21.50 -17.37
CA VAL A 84 -3.01 -20.65 -17.38
C VAL A 84 -3.27 -19.21 -17.86
N SER A 85 -2.58 -18.24 -17.26
CA SER A 85 -2.16 -17.04 -18.01
C SER A 85 -0.74 -16.69 -17.61
N SER A 86 0.14 -16.94 -18.58
CA SER A 86 1.53 -16.53 -18.65
C SER A 86 1.64 -15.02 -18.53
N ASP A 87 2.51 -14.55 -17.66
CA ASP A 87 3.39 -13.42 -17.98
C ASP A 87 4.69 -13.58 -17.19
N GLU A 88 5.69 -14.12 -17.91
CA GLU A 88 7.10 -13.93 -17.59
C GLU A 88 7.37 -12.44 -17.66
N ILE A 89 7.56 -11.80 -16.51
CA ILE A 89 8.21 -10.49 -16.44
C ILE A 89 9.61 -10.72 -15.87
N GLU A 90 10.58 -10.65 -16.78
CA GLU A 90 12.00 -10.43 -16.49
C GLU A 90 12.12 -9.27 -15.49
N ASP A 91 12.68 -9.58 -14.32
CA ASP A 91 13.10 -8.62 -13.32
C ASP A 91 14.32 -7.87 -13.89
N GLU A 92 14.06 -6.81 -14.65
CA GLU A 92 15.08 -5.84 -15.05
C GLU A 92 15.47 -5.05 -13.79
N GLU A 93 16.56 -5.46 -13.13
CA GLU A 93 17.24 -4.68 -12.11
C GLU A 93 17.65 -3.32 -12.71
N THR A 94 16.79 -2.31 -12.59
CA THR A 94 17.17 -0.93 -12.86
C THR A 94 18.00 -0.43 -11.67
N GLU A 95 19.30 -0.33 -11.91
CA GLU A 95 20.30 0.23 -11.01
C GLU A 95 19.88 1.61 -10.49
N ASP A 96 19.69 1.68 -9.18
CA ASP A 96 19.53 2.88 -8.36
C ASP A 96 20.83 3.71 -8.44
N LYS A 97 20.90 4.66 -9.37
CA LYS A 97 21.94 5.70 -9.37
C LYS A 97 21.43 6.92 -8.63
N VAL A 98 21.67 6.92 -7.32
CA VAL A 98 21.76 8.11 -6.48
C VAL A 98 22.81 9.06 -7.07
N GLU A 99 22.40 10.27 -7.45
CA GLU A 99 23.28 11.44 -7.49
C GLU A 99 22.58 12.56 -6.70
N GLU A 100 22.94 12.64 -5.41
CA GLU A 100 22.95 13.89 -4.66
C GLU A 100 24.00 14.83 -5.28
N GLU A 101 23.67 16.12 -5.41
CA GLU A 101 24.51 17.32 -5.22
C GLU A 101 23.65 18.52 -5.69
N GLU A 102 22.98 19.21 -4.76
CA GLU A 102 23.41 20.52 -4.23
C GLU A 102 23.91 21.48 -5.32
N GLU A 103 23.15 22.55 -5.59
CA GLU A 103 23.70 23.91 -5.66
C GLU A 103 22.58 24.97 -5.62
N ASP A 104 22.58 25.72 -4.53
CA ASP A 104 21.81 26.91 -4.22
C ASP A 104 22.29 28.06 -5.14
N GLU A 105 21.63 28.31 -6.27
CA GLU A 105 21.84 29.54 -7.07
C GLU A 105 20.95 30.67 -6.55
N ILE A 106 21.40 31.28 -5.45
CA ILE A 106 20.97 32.63 -5.04
C ILE A 106 21.88 33.64 -5.74
N LEU A 107 21.47 34.12 -6.92
CA LEU A 107 21.99 35.37 -7.49
C LEU A 107 20.91 36.44 -7.35
N LEU A 108 20.98 37.17 -6.23
CA LEU A 108 20.44 38.52 -6.12
C LEU A 108 21.34 39.43 -6.96
N ASP A 109 21.04 39.56 -8.25
CA ASP A 109 21.51 40.70 -9.03
C ASP A 109 20.50 41.82 -8.81
N ASP A 110 20.82 42.68 -7.85
CA ASP A 110 20.18 43.98 -7.63
C ASP A 110 20.54 44.83 -8.86
N GLU A 111 19.76 44.70 -9.93
CA GLU A 111 19.80 45.62 -11.07
C GLU A 111 19.35 47.00 -10.57
N ASP A 112 20.36 47.84 -10.32
CA ASP A 112 20.34 49.29 -10.42
C ASP A 112 19.52 49.73 -11.67
N ASP A 113 18.29 50.24 -11.48
CA ASP A 113 17.60 51.06 -12.48
C ASP A 113 16.95 52.31 -11.81
N ILE A 114 17.72 53.40 -11.91
CA ILE A 114 17.35 54.79 -12.26
C ILE A 114 16.51 55.68 -11.32
#